data_AF-A0A4Q5Q003-F1
#
_entry.id   AF-A0A4Q5Q003-F1
#
_cell.length_a   1.000
_cell.length_b   1.000
_cell.length_c   1.000
_cell.angle_alpha   90.00
_cell.angle_beta   90.00
_cell.angle_gamma   90.00
#
_symmetry.space_group_name_H-M   'P 1'
#
loop_
_entity.id
_entity.type
_entity.pdbx_description
1 polymer ?
#
loop_
_entity_poly.entity_id
_entity_poly.type
_entity_poly.pdbx_seq_one_letter_code
_entity_poly.pdbx_strand_id
1 'polypeptide(L)'
;MRLLPISDTDRSWGVLKSQWRKAAEAVEEDFSTYAIGTFAALDPLVQSGKGNLYGLFDGAAAQAFCQVNKLLMPKFEGPVLRARFMTISPAYDLGSAGADRYGQLLIELFSGVVWLSRNALAAQHVLFHLRSPADAEFLAPLQTPVPDSPFQRFAIHGAWVECDLKQHELEEV
;
A
#
# COMPACT_ATOMS: atom_id res chain seq x y z
N MET A 1 -9.95 -4.88 5.29
CA MET A 1 -8.74 -5.75 5.25
C MET A 1 -7.74 -5.29 6.31
N ARG A 2 -6.57 -5.93 6.47
CA ARG A 2 -5.53 -5.49 7.44
C ARG A 2 -4.16 -5.35 6.80
N LEU A 3 -3.48 -4.23 7.03
CA LEU A 3 -2.13 -3.97 6.55
C LEU A 3 -1.11 -4.43 7.61
N LEU A 4 -0.29 -5.42 7.28
CA LEU A 4 0.63 -6.09 8.21
C LEU A 4 2.05 -6.10 7.64
N PRO A 5 3.09 -6.04 8.49
CA PRO A 5 4.46 -6.12 8.02
C PRO A 5 4.73 -7.46 7.32
N ILE A 6 5.56 -7.44 6.29
CA ILE A 6 6.06 -8.61 5.58
C ILE A 6 7.56 -8.72 5.82
N SER A 7 8.03 -9.92 6.13
CA SER A 7 9.45 -10.23 6.30
C SER A 7 9.82 -11.63 5.79
N ASP A 8 11.12 -11.87 5.62
CA ASP A 8 11.62 -13.23 5.39
C ASP A 8 11.69 -14.02 6.71
N THR A 9 11.96 -13.34 7.83
CA THR A 9 12.14 -13.95 9.16
C THR A 9 10.89 -14.68 9.64
N ASP A 10 9.71 -14.11 9.45
CA ASP A 10 8.42 -14.75 9.77
C ASP A 10 7.84 -15.57 8.59
N ARG A 11 8.59 -15.69 7.50
CA ARG A 11 8.23 -16.37 6.24
C ARG A 11 7.01 -15.79 5.52
N SER A 12 6.47 -14.65 5.96
CA SER A 12 5.29 -14.04 5.33
C SER A 12 5.55 -13.68 3.87
N TRP A 13 6.79 -13.30 3.51
CA TRP A 13 7.17 -13.04 2.13
C TRP A 13 7.11 -14.29 1.25
N GLY A 14 7.64 -15.42 1.74
CA GLY A 14 7.57 -16.70 1.05
C GLY A 14 6.13 -17.21 0.91
N VAL A 15 5.31 -17.05 1.95
CA VAL A 15 3.89 -17.40 1.94
C VAL A 15 3.13 -16.59 0.89
N LEU A 16 3.34 -15.27 0.83
CA LEU A 16 2.73 -14.40 -0.17
C LEU A 16 3.09 -14.86 -1.60
N LYS A 17 4.38 -15.08 -1.90
CA LYS A 17 4.82 -15.54 -3.23
C LYS A 17 4.21 -16.90 -3.60
N SER A 18 4.09 -17.81 -2.63
CA SER A 18 3.44 -19.11 -2.85
C SER A 18 1.95 -18.99 -3.13
N GLN A 19 1.23 -18.13 -2.39
CA GLN A 19 -0.18 -17.85 -2.64
C GLN A 19 -0.39 -17.27 -4.03
N TRP A 20 0.43 -16.31 -4.43
CA TRP A 20 0.28 -15.64 -5.73
C TRP A 20 0.68 -16.54 -6.89
N ARG A 21 1.68 -17.42 -6.71
CA ARG A 21 1.99 -18.46 -7.69
C ARG A 21 0.76 -19.32 -7.98
N LYS A 22 0.10 -19.82 -6.94
CA LYS A 22 -1.14 -20.62 -7.09
C LYS A 22 -2.25 -19.83 -7.78
N ALA A 23 -2.37 -18.54 -7.46
CA ALA A 23 -3.39 -17.68 -8.07
C ALA A 23 -3.15 -17.45 -9.57
N ALA A 24 -1.89 -17.27 -10.00
CA ALA A 24 -1.53 -17.16 -11.42
C ALA A 24 -1.73 -18.50 -12.15
N GLU A 25 -1.26 -19.60 -11.57
CA GLU A 25 -1.42 -20.95 -12.13
C GLU A 25 -2.90 -21.33 -12.31
N ALA A 26 -3.79 -20.89 -11.40
CA ALA A 26 -5.23 -21.16 -11.48
C ALA A 26 -5.93 -20.50 -12.68
N VAL A 27 -5.30 -19.52 -13.32
CA VAL A 27 -5.77 -18.87 -14.55
C VAL A 27 -4.83 -19.12 -15.72
N GLU A 28 -4.03 -20.20 -15.64
CA GLU A 28 -3.10 -20.65 -16.69
C GLU A 28 -1.97 -19.66 -17.02
N GLU A 29 -1.64 -18.76 -16.08
CA GLU A 29 -0.58 -17.77 -16.23
C GLU A 29 0.73 -18.19 -15.52
N ASP A 30 1.88 -17.87 -16.13
CA ASP A 30 3.18 -18.19 -15.55
C ASP A 30 3.61 -17.12 -14.53
N PHE A 31 3.57 -17.49 -13.25
CA PHE A 31 4.04 -16.64 -12.16
C PHE A 31 5.49 -16.17 -12.31
N SER A 32 6.35 -16.92 -13.01
CA SER A 32 7.75 -16.53 -13.24
C SER A 32 7.86 -15.23 -14.04
N THR A 33 6.85 -14.93 -14.85
CA THR A 33 6.76 -13.71 -15.66
C THR A 33 5.98 -12.59 -14.94
N TYR A 34 5.17 -12.94 -13.95
CA TYR A 34 4.33 -12.01 -13.20
C TYR A 34 5.15 -11.14 -12.24
N ALA A 35 5.07 -9.82 -12.41
CA ALA A 35 5.76 -8.83 -11.57
C ALA A 35 7.26 -9.11 -11.34
N ILE A 36 7.92 -9.75 -12.31
CA ILE A 36 9.31 -10.24 -12.21
C ILE A 36 10.28 -9.13 -11.76
N GLY A 37 10.16 -7.94 -12.34
CA GLY A 37 11.02 -6.80 -11.99
C GLY A 37 10.84 -6.34 -10.55
N THR A 38 9.61 -6.38 -10.02
CA THR A 38 9.34 -6.01 -8.63
C THR A 38 9.89 -7.04 -7.67
N PHE A 39 9.67 -8.34 -7.92
CA PHE A 39 10.23 -9.40 -7.06
C PHE A 39 11.76 -9.40 -7.09
N ALA A 40 12.37 -9.26 -8.27
CA ALA A 40 13.84 -9.19 -8.40
C ALA A 40 14.43 -7.99 -7.63
N ALA A 41 13.74 -6.85 -7.60
CA ALA A 41 14.19 -5.68 -6.85
C ALA A 41 13.99 -5.81 -5.34
N LEU A 42 12.92 -6.48 -4.89
CA LEU A 42 12.55 -6.55 -3.47
C LEU A 42 13.15 -7.75 -2.75
N ASP A 43 13.38 -8.88 -3.41
CA ASP A 43 13.90 -10.10 -2.78
C ASP A 43 15.20 -9.85 -1.97
N PRO A 44 16.23 -9.17 -2.51
CA PRO A 44 17.45 -8.88 -1.74
C PRO A 44 17.20 -7.93 -0.55
N LEU A 45 16.26 -7.00 -0.67
CA LEU A 45 15.93 -6.05 0.40
C LEU A 45 15.21 -6.75 1.54
N VAL A 46 14.27 -7.64 1.23
CA VAL A 46 13.53 -8.41 2.23
C VAL A 46 14.46 -9.39 2.95
N GLN A 47 15.33 -10.09 2.23
CA GLN A 47 16.33 -10.99 2.80
C GLN A 47 17.35 -10.28 3.71
N SER A 48 17.68 -9.02 3.41
CA SER A 48 18.57 -8.21 4.25
C SER A 48 17.86 -7.51 5.42
N GLY A 49 16.57 -7.76 5.62
CA GLY A 49 15.76 -7.14 6.68
C GLY A 49 15.44 -5.66 6.45
N LYS A 50 15.71 -5.13 5.24
CA LYS A 50 15.52 -3.72 4.85
C LYS A 50 14.37 -3.53 3.86
N GLY A 51 13.52 -4.54 3.70
CA GLY A 51 12.42 -4.51 2.74
C GLY A 51 11.37 -3.44 3.05
N ASN A 52 11.11 -3.21 4.35
CA ASN A 52 10.01 -2.36 4.85
C ASN A 52 8.70 -2.59 4.11
N LEU A 53 8.38 -3.87 3.85
CA LEU A 53 7.19 -4.26 3.10
C LEU A 53 6.01 -4.41 4.05
N TYR A 54 4.85 -4.00 3.56
CA TYR A 54 3.57 -4.22 4.23
C TYR A 54 2.58 -4.82 3.24
N GLY A 55 1.93 -5.91 3.65
CA GLY A 55 0.93 -6.63 2.89
C GLY A 55 -0.48 -6.32 3.38
N LEU A 56 -1.39 -6.07 2.46
CA LEU A 56 -2.82 -5.98 2.74
C LEU A 56 -3.41 -7.39 2.68
N PHE A 57 -3.84 -7.90 3.82
CA PHE A 57 -4.39 -9.24 3.95
C PHE A 57 -5.91 -9.21 4.13
N ASP A 58 -6.58 -10.10 3.43
CA ASP A 58 -7.96 -10.51 3.69
C ASP A 58 -7.93 -11.92 4.31
N GLY A 59 -8.18 -12.00 5.61
CA GLY A 59 -7.87 -13.19 6.40
C GLY A 59 -6.39 -13.57 6.27
N ALA A 60 -6.12 -14.76 5.71
CA ALA A 60 -4.76 -15.25 5.46
C ALA A 60 -4.24 -14.93 4.04
N ALA A 61 -5.07 -14.40 3.15
CA ALA A 61 -4.74 -14.20 1.75
C ALA A 61 -4.16 -12.79 1.52
N ALA A 62 -2.95 -12.72 0.97
CA ALA A 62 -2.33 -11.46 0.56
C ALA A 62 -2.98 -10.92 -0.71
N GLN A 63 -3.61 -9.74 -0.62
CA GLN A 63 -4.30 -9.10 -1.74
C GLN A 63 -3.45 -8.06 -2.45
N ALA A 64 -2.56 -7.40 -1.71
CA ALA A 64 -1.58 -6.45 -2.24
C ALA A 64 -0.41 -6.31 -1.27
N PHE A 65 0.69 -5.71 -1.72
CA PHE A 65 1.73 -5.19 -0.84
C PHE A 65 2.27 -3.87 -1.37
N CYS A 66 2.94 -3.13 -0.49
CA CYS A 66 3.75 -1.97 -0.86
C CYS A 66 4.97 -1.86 0.05
N GLN A 67 5.98 -1.12 -0.41
CA GLN A 67 7.08 -0.69 0.43
C GLN A 67 6.74 0.62 1.12
N VAL A 68 6.91 0.67 2.44
CA VAL A 68 6.60 1.84 3.27
C VAL A 68 7.86 2.31 3.98
N ASN A 69 8.27 3.57 3.76
CA ASN A 69 9.42 4.15 4.45
C ASN A 69 8.99 5.41 5.20
N LYS A 70 9.45 5.56 6.44
CA LYS A 70 9.39 6.82 7.19
C LYS A 70 10.65 7.63 6.91
N LEU A 71 10.52 8.88 6.50
CA LEU A 71 11.65 9.76 6.21
C LEU A 71 11.34 11.21 6.55
N LEU A 72 12.39 12.01 6.73
CA LEU A 72 12.31 13.47 6.75
C LEU A 72 12.59 14.00 5.35
N MET A 73 11.77 14.94 4.87
CA MET A 73 11.89 15.50 3.53
C MET A 73 11.84 17.04 3.61
N PRO A 74 12.71 17.78 2.89
CA PRO A 74 12.79 19.25 3.02
C PRO A 74 11.49 20.01 2.75
N LYS A 75 10.58 19.45 1.94
CA LYS A 75 9.28 20.06 1.60
C LYS A 75 8.26 20.00 2.75
N PHE A 76 8.45 19.12 3.73
CA PHE A 76 7.43 18.77 4.71
C PHE A 76 7.88 19.10 6.14
N GLU A 77 6.96 19.62 6.95
CA GLU A 77 7.19 19.93 8.36
C GLU A 77 6.94 18.69 9.23
N GLY A 78 7.87 17.73 9.18
CA GLY A 78 7.84 16.53 9.99
C GLY A 78 8.02 15.24 9.19
N PRO A 79 7.84 14.08 9.83
CA PRO A 79 8.04 12.79 9.17
C PRO A 79 6.97 12.51 8.12
N VAL A 80 7.44 12.05 6.95
CA VAL A 80 6.64 11.59 5.82
C VAL A 80 6.65 10.07 5.80
N LEU A 81 5.48 9.46 5.68
CA LEU A 81 5.33 8.05 5.35
C LEU A 81 5.17 7.90 3.84
N ARG A 82 6.21 7.40 3.16
CA ARG A 82 6.19 7.18 1.72
C ARG A 82 5.93 5.71 1.40
N ALA A 83 4.77 5.44 0.81
CA ALA A 83 4.38 4.15 0.27
C ALA A 83 4.60 4.11 -1.25
N ARG A 84 5.35 3.12 -1.73
CA ARG A 84 5.71 2.93 -3.14
C ARG A 84 5.83 1.46 -3.50
N PHE A 85 6.10 1.15 -4.76
CA PHE A 85 6.17 -0.23 -5.26
C PHE A 85 4.93 -1.04 -4.87
N MET A 86 3.76 -0.43 -5.06
CA MET A 86 2.51 -1.16 -4.90
C MET A 86 2.48 -2.30 -5.91
N THR A 87 2.17 -3.49 -5.43
CA THR A 87 1.92 -4.66 -6.27
C THR A 87 0.70 -5.37 -5.71
N ILE A 88 -0.21 -5.76 -6.59
CA ILE A 88 -1.48 -6.40 -6.21
C ILE A 88 -1.39 -7.88 -6.54
N SER A 89 -2.35 -8.68 -6.07
CA SER A 89 -2.37 -10.09 -6.39
C SER A 89 -2.76 -10.33 -7.86
N PRO A 90 -2.32 -11.46 -8.45
CA PRO A 90 -2.68 -11.83 -9.82
C PRO A 90 -4.19 -11.84 -10.08
N ALA A 91 -5.00 -12.10 -9.04
CA ALA A 91 -6.46 -12.12 -9.17
C ALA A 91 -7.04 -10.80 -9.70
N TYR A 92 -6.40 -9.66 -9.37
CA TYR A 92 -6.83 -8.35 -9.85
C TYR A 92 -6.21 -8.02 -11.22
N ASP A 93 -4.92 -8.29 -11.41
CA ASP A 93 -4.22 -7.96 -12.66
C ASP A 93 -4.66 -8.81 -13.85
N LEU A 94 -5.01 -10.08 -13.59
CA LEU A 94 -5.44 -11.03 -14.61
C LEU A 94 -6.97 -11.04 -14.80
N GLY A 95 -7.65 -10.00 -14.28
CA GLY A 95 -9.04 -9.71 -14.58
C GLY A 95 -10.10 -10.50 -13.80
N SER A 96 -9.71 -11.43 -12.92
CA SER A 96 -10.68 -12.28 -12.20
C SER A 96 -11.50 -11.53 -11.11
N ALA A 97 -11.00 -10.43 -10.57
CA ALA A 97 -11.66 -9.68 -9.49
C ALA A 97 -12.58 -8.54 -9.99
N GLY A 98 -12.43 -8.06 -11.23
CA GLY A 98 -13.17 -6.92 -11.77
C GLY A 98 -12.74 -5.55 -11.21
N ALA A 99 -13.18 -4.47 -11.89
CA ALA A 99 -12.76 -3.09 -11.60
C ALA A 99 -13.23 -2.59 -10.22
N ASP A 100 -14.46 -2.91 -9.82
CA ASP A 100 -15.00 -2.46 -8.52
C ASP A 100 -14.19 -3.01 -7.34
N ARG A 101 -13.80 -4.29 -7.40
CA ARG A 101 -12.97 -4.90 -6.35
C ARG A 101 -11.55 -4.36 -6.37
N TYR A 102 -11.02 -4.04 -7.54
CA TYR A 102 -9.72 -3.36 -7.66
C TYR A 102 -9.76 -1.96 -7.01
N GLY A 103 -10.79 -1.16 -7.29
CA GLY A 103 -10.99 0.14 -6.65
C GLY A 103 -11.06 0.02 -5.13
N GLN A 104 -11.86 -0.94 -4.62
CA GLN A 104 -11.94 -1.20 -3.18
C GLN A 104 -10.58 -1.60 -2.60
N LEU A 105 -9.81 -2.45 -3.29
CA LEU A 105 -8.47 -2.85 -2.87
C LEU A 105 -7.54 -1.64 -2.70
N LEU A 106 -7.57 -0.71 -3.65
CA LEU A 106 -6.75 0.51 -3.60
C LEU A 106 -7.15 1.41 -2.42
N ILE A 107 -8.45 1.57 -2.19
CA ILE A 107 -8.97 2.33 -1.05
C ILE A 107 -8.51 1.69 0.25
N GLU A 108 -8.69 0.38 0.42
CA GLU A 108 -8.28 -0.35 1.62
C GLU A 108 -6.76 -0.28 1.86
N LEU A 109 -5.95 -0.37 0.81
CA LEU A 109 -4.50 -0.24 0.92
C LEU A 109 -4.10 1.17 1.35
N PHE A 110 -4.68 2.20 0.74
CA PHE A 110 -4.44 3.59 1.11
C PHE A 110 -4.87 3.88 2.56
N SER A 111 -6.07 3.46 2.95
CA SER A 111 -6.57 3.56 4.32
C SER A 111 -5.65 2.85 5.32
N GLY A 112 -5.12 1.68 4.97
CA GLY A 112 -4.12 0.97 5.77
C GLY A 112 -2.84 1.78 5.96
N VAL A 113 -2.34 2.45 4.91
CA VAL A 113 -1.15 3.31 5.02
C VAL A 113 -1.40 4.53 5.90
N VAL A 114 -2.58 5.17 5.77
CA VAL A 114 -2.99 6.27 6.67
C VAL A 114 -3.06 5.79 8.12
N TRP A 115 -3.62 4.60 8.35
CA TRP A 115 -3.65 3.98 9.69
C TRP A 115 -2.24 3.73 10.23
N LEU A 116 -1.32 3.18 9.44
CA LEU A 116 0.08 2.98 9.84
C LEU A 116 0.75 4.30 10.21
N SER A 117 0.52 5.35 9.43
CA SER A 117 1.07 6.68 9.67
C SER A 117 0.70 7.21 11.05
N ARG A 118 -0.57 7.05 11.45
CA ARG A 118 -1.08 7.56 12.74
C ARG A 118 -0.72 6.66 13.91
N ASN A 119 -0.89 5.35 13.76
CA ASN A 119 -0.98 4.44 14.91
C ASN A 119 0.30 3.62 15.16
N ALA A 120 1.16 3.45 14.14
CA ALA A 120 2.33 2.59 14.26
C ALA A 120 3.64 3.33 14.01
N LEU A 121 3.66 4.23 13.03
CA LEU A 121 4.90 4.84 12.54
C LEU A 121 5.01 6.33 12.83
N ALA A 122 3.98 6.96 13.39
CA ALA A 122 3.96 8.36 13.83
C ALA A 122 4.54 9.32 12.77
N ALA A 123 3.88 9.41 11.62
CA ALA A 123 4.18 10.31 10.53
C ALA A 123 2.99 11.23 10.25
N GLN A 124 3.30 12.49 9.96
CA GLN A 124 2.32 13.58 9.81
C GLN A 124 1.85 13.73 8.36
N HIS A 125 2.68 13.30 7.41
CA HIS A 125 2.41 13.37 5.99
C HIS A 125 2.44 11.98 5.38
N VAL A 126 1.64 11.75 4.35
CA VAL A 126 1.66 10.51 3.56
C VAL A 126 1.88 10.85 2.10
N LEU A 127 2.85 10.15 1.49
CA LEU A 127 3.06 10.10 0.04
C LEU A 127 2.77 8.68 -0.44
N PHE A 128 1.71 8.52 -1.20
CA PHE A 128 1.26 7.21 -1.68
C PHE A 128 1.33 7.16 -3.21
N HIS A 129 2.19 6.29 -3.74
CA HIS A 129 2.37 6.11 -5.18
C HIS A 129 1.41 5.05 -5.71
N LEU A 130 0.51 5.48 -6.59
CA LEU A 130 -0.37 4.63 -7.36
C LEU A 130 0.42 3.83 -8.41
N ARG A 131 -0.17 2.76 -8.94
CA ARG A 131 0.49 1.99 -10.00
C ARG A 131 0.41 2.73 -11.33
N SER A 132 -0.68 3.44 -11.55
CA SER A 132 -0.91 4.29 -12.72
C SER A 132 -1.61 5.60 -12.32
N PRO A 133 -1.47 6.67 -13.13
CA PRO A 133 -2.28 7.87 -12.95
C PRO A 133 -3.79 7.63 -13.10
N ALA A 134 -4.22 6.59 -13.82
CA ALA A 134 -5.64 6.26 -13.97
C ALA A 134 -6.27 5.85 -12.63
N ASP A 135 -5.50 5.19 -11.75
CA ASP A 135 -5.96 4.77 -10.42
C ASP A 135 -6.39 5.95 -9.52
N ALA A 136 -6.04 7.19 -9.90
CA ALA A 136 -6.43 8.40 -9.17
C ALA A 136 -7.94 8.52 -9.02
N GLU A 137 -8.73 8.00 -9.97
CA GLU A 137 -10.19 8.08 -9.94
C GLU A 137 -10.79 7.46 -8.68
N PHE A 138 -10.19 6.38 -8.15
CA PHE A 138 -10.69 5.67 -6.97
C PHE A 138 -10.50 6.45 -5.67
N LEU A 139 -9.54 7.39 -5.64
CA LEU A 139 -9.27 8.24 -4.48
C LEU A 139 -9.69 9.69 -4.68
N ALA A 140 -10.08 10.07 -5.91
CA ALA A 140 -10.54 11.41 -6.25
C ALA A 140 -11.66 11.94 -5.35
N PRO A 141 -12.63 11.13 -4.87
CA PRO A 141 -13.65 11.60 -3.93
C PRO A 141 -13.08 12.20 -2.63
N LEU A 142 -11.90 11.76 -2.18
CA LEU A 142 -11.25 12.25 -0.96
C LEU A 142 -10.68 13.68 -1.10
N GLN A 143 -10.61 14.21 -2.33
CA GLN A 143 -10.26 15.63 -2.55
C GLN A 143 -11.38 16.58 -2.12
N THR A 144 -12.61 16.08 -1.96
CA THR A 144 -13.73 16.88 -1.45
C THR A 144 -13.69 16.87 0.08
N PRO A 145 -13.62 18.03 0.75
CA PRO A 145 -13.67 18.09 2.20
C PRO A 145 -15.00 17.51 2.72
N VAL A 146 -14.91 16.60 3.68
CA VAL A 146 -16.05 16.07 4.42
C VAL A 146 -15.84 16.30 5.92
N PRO A 147 -16.92 16.44 6.70
CA PRO A 147 -16.84 16.40 8.16
C PRO A 147 -16.05 15.16 8.61
N ASP A 148 -15.26 15.31 9.67
CA ASP A 148 -14.47 14.23 10.28
C ASP A 148 -13.39 13.58 9.38
N SER A 149 -13.10 14.18 8.22
CA SER A 149 -11.95 13.76 7.41
C SER A 149 -10.66 13.82 8.24
N PRO A 150 -9.81 12.76 8.22
CA PRO A 150 -8.53 12.76 8.92
C PRO A 150 -7.49 13.68 8.24
N PHE A 151 -7.81 14.20 7.05
CA PHE A 151 -6.89 14.99 6.23
C PHE A 151 -7.07 16.48 6.49
N GLN A 152 -5.97 17.17 6.77
CA GLN A 152 -5.89 18.63 6.70
C GLN A 152 -5.74 19.09 5.25
N ARG A 153 -4.99 18.32 4.46
CA ARG A 153 -4.82 18.50 3.02
C ARG A 153 -4.83 17.14 2.33
N PHE A 154 -5.45 17.07 1.17
CA PHE A 154 -5.41 15.89 0.30
C PHE A 154 -5.31 16.38 -1.15
N ALA A 155 -4.30 15.91 -1.88
CA ALA A 155 -4.06 16.28 -3.27
C ALA A 155 -3.57 15.08 -4.07
N ILE A 156 -3.94 15.05 -5.36
CA ILE A 156 -3.45 14.05 -6.31
C ILE A 156 -2.66 14.76 -7.41
N HIS A 157 -1.43 14.29 -7.66
CA HIS A 157 -0.50 14.82 -8.64
C HIS A 157 0.02 13.67 -9.54
N GLY A 158 -0.67 13.42 -10.64
CA GLY A 158 -0.41 12.26 -11.48
C GLY A 158 -0.66 10.96 -10.71
N ALA A 159 0.36 10.11 -10.57
CA ALA A 159 0.29 8.88 -9.79
C ALA A 159 0.62 9.07 -8.29
N TRP A 160 0.85 10.29 -7.83
CA TRP A 160 1.13 10.56 -6.41
C TRP A 160 -0.09 11.11 -5.70
N VAL A 161 -0.46 10.47 -4.59
CA VAL A 161 -1.35 11.03 -3.58
C VAL A 161 -0.49 11.64 -2.48
N GLU A 162 -0.71 12.91 -2.18
CA GLU A 162 -0.05 13.66 -1.11
C GLU A 162 -1.11 14.12 -0.12
N CYS A 163 -0.97 13.74 1.15
CA CYS A 163 -1.87 14.22 2.19
C CYS A 163 -1.15 14.56 3.49
N ASP A 164 -1.69 15.58 4.15
CA ASP A 164 -1.29 16.04 5.47
C ASP A 164 -2.38 15.61 6.46
N LEU A 165 -1.98 14.95 7.53
CA LEU A 165 -2.91 14.44 8.53
C LEU A 165 -3.18 15.49 9.60
N LYS A 166 -4.45 15.63 10.01
CA LYS A 166 -4.77 16.39 11.22
C LYS A 166 -4.08 15.72 12.42
N GLN A 167 -3.46 16.52 13.27
CA GLN A 167 -2.94 16.04 14.55
C GLN A 167 -4.11 15.46 15.36
N HIS A 168 -3.87 14.39 16.12
CA HIS A 168 -4.85 14.01 17.14
C HIS A 168 -4.94 15.16 18.13
N GLU A 169 -6.13 15.73 18.28
CA GLU A 169 -6.45 16.43 19.52
C GLU A 169 -6.29 15.38 20.62
N LEU A 170 -5.25 15.54 21.44
CA LEU A 170 -5.17 14.81 22.70
C LEU A 170 -6.39 15.28 23.48
N GLU A 171 -7.41 14.44 23.61
CA GLU A 171 -8.39 14.62 24.68
C GLU A 171 -7.59 14.58 25.98
N GLU A 172 -7.37 15.75 26.59
CA GLU A 172 -6.91 15.85 27.96
C GLU A 172 -7.97 15.16 28.83
N VAL A 173 -7.67 13.95 29.28
CA VAL A 173 -8.45 13.22 30.30
C VAL A 173 -7.94 13.64 31.67
#